data_AF-A0A7X2XPE5-F1
#
_entry.id   AF-A0A7X2XPE5-F1
#
_cell.length_a   1.000
_cell.length_b   1.000
_cell.length_c   1.000
_cell.angle_alpha   90.00
_cell.angle_beta   90.00
_cell.angle_gamma   90.00
#
_symmetry.space_group_name_H-M   'P 1'
#
loop_
_entity.id
_entity.type
_entity.pdbx_description
1 polymer ?
#
loop_
_entity_poly.entity_id
_entity_poly.type
_entity_poly.pdbx_seq_one_letter_code
_entity_poly.pdbx_strand_id
1 'polypeptide(L)'
;MRKSIVLAADNAYLIPLETTIKSVLYHNRDVDFYILNSDIAPEWFKLLGRKMEVVNSTIRSVHIDKELFESYKTGPHINYASYFRFFATEVVESDRVLY
;
A
#
# COMPACT_ATOMS: atom_id res chain seq x y z
N MET A 1 4.38 5.26 -19.71
CA MET A 1 3.07 4.80 -19.22
C MET A 1 3.14 4.80 -17.70
N ARG A 2 2.18 5.45 -17.04
CA ARG A 2 2.09 5.51 -15.59
C ARG A 2 1.70 4.12 -15.06
N LYS A 3 2.32 3.68 -13.95
CA LYS A 3 2.15 2.34 -13.38
C LYS A 3 1.34 2.44 -12.10
N SER A 4 0.49 1.45 -11.84
CA SER A 4 -0.26 1.37 -10.58
C SER A 4 0.21 0.16 -9.78
N ILE A 5 0.56 0.39 -8.51
CA ILE A 5 0.96 -0.66 -7.58
C ILE A 5 0.08 -0.57 -6.33
N VAL A 6 -0.48 -1.70 -5.90
CA VAL A 6 -1.18 -1.82 -4.62
C VAL A 6 -0.32 -2.59 -3.65
N LEU A 7 -0.17 -2.11 -2.42
CA LEU A 7 0.45 -2.85 -1.33
C LEU A 7 -0.53 -2.91 -0.16
N ALA A 8 -0.46 -3.97 0.65
CA ALA A 8 -1.22 -4.08 1.88
C ALA A 8 -0.28 -4.23 3.07
N ALA A 9 -0.50 -3.41 4.10
CA ALA A 9 0.28 -3.45 5.33
C ALA A 9 -0.49 -2.81 6.48
N ASP A 10 -0.18 -3.24 7.70
CA ASP A 10 -0.51 -2.51 8.91
C ASP A 10 0.73 -1.75 9.43
N ASN A 11 0.57 -1.06 10.55
CA ASN A 11 1.63 -0.28 11.16
C ASN A 11 2.83 -1.14 11.62
N ALA A 12 2.64 -2.43 11.91
CA ALA A 12 3.75 -3.34 12.27
C ALA A 12 4.67 -3.62 11.08
N TYR A 13 4.18 -3.50 9.85
CA TYR A 13 4.92 -3.71 8.61
C TYR A 13 5.44 -2.40 7.97
N LEU A 14 5.44 -1.27 8.68
CA LEU A 14 5.82 0.03 8.13
C LEU A 14 7.25 0.05 7.55
N ILE A 15 8.21 -0.59 8.22
CA ILE A 15 9.60 -0.67 7.74
C ILE A 15 9.72 -1.53 6.47
N PRO A 16 9.20 -2.78 6.42
CA PRO A 16 9.13 -3.56 5.18
C PRO A 16 8.40 -2.84 4.03
N LEU A 17 7.29 -2.16 4.33
CA LEU A 17 6.52 -1.40 3.37
C LEU A 17 7.36 -0.28 2.73
N GLU A 18 8.00 0.55 3.56
CA GLU A 18 8.83 1.66 3.07
C GLU A 18 10.03 1.16 2.27
N THR A 19 10.66 0.07 2.73
CA THR A 19 11.75 -0.61 2.02
C THR A 19 11.32 -1.06 0.62
N THR A 20 10.15 -1.69 0.53
CA THR A 20 9.59 -2.18 -0.73
C THR A 20 9.32 -1.03 -1.69
N ILE A 21 8.65 0.03 -1.24
CA ILE A 21 8.37 1.23 -2.03
C ILE A 21 9.66 1.85 -2.57
N LYS A 22 10.67 2.03 -1.71
CA LYS A 22 11.98 2.59 -2.11
C LYS A 22 12.68 1.71 -3.14
N SER A 23 12.66 0.38 -2.97
CA SER A 23 13.28 -0.54 -3.92
C SER A 23 12.65 -0.45 -5.32
N VAL A 24 11.32 -0.30 -5.39
CA VAL A 24 10.60 -0.09 -6.65
C VAL A 24 11.01 1.25 -7.27
N LEU A 25 10.97 2.33 -6.49
CA LEU A 25 11.28 3.68 -6.96
C LEU A 25 12.75 3.89 -7.31
N TYR A 26 13.65 3.07 -6.78
CA TYR A 26 15.06 3.08 -7.17
C TYR A 26 15.24 2.73 -8.65
N HIS A 27 14.36 1.88 -9.20
CA HIS A 27 14.40 1.44 -10.61
C HIS A 27 13.25 1.99 -11.47
N ASN A 28 12.28 2.69 -10.89
CA ASN A 28 11.08 3.12 -11.58
C ASN A 28 10.72 4.57 -11.26
N ARG A 29 10.13 5.23 -12.27
CA ARG A 29 9.43 6.51 -12.15
C ARG A 29 7.98 6.34 -12.59
N ASP A 30 7.18 7.37 -12.35
CA ASP A 30 5.77 7.43 -12.77
C ASP A 30 4.91 6.30 -12.17
N VAL A 31 5.04 6.06 -10.86
CA VAL A 31 4.33 5.00 -10.14
C VAL A 31 3.32 5.59 -9.16
N ASP A 32 2.08 5.16 -9.25
CA ASP A 32 1.02 5.48 -8.29
C ASP A 32 0.84 4.30 -7.34
N PHE A 33 1.22 4.50 -6.07
CA PHE A 33 1.08 3.51 -5.00
C PHE A 33 -0.25 3.70 -4.26
N TYR A 34 -0.94 2.59 -4.02
CA TYR A 34 -2.17 2.53 -3.23
C TYR A 34 -1.92 1.60 -2.05
N ILE A 35 -1.98 2.13 -0.82
CA ILE A 35 -1.64 1.37 0.38
C ILE A 35 -2.90 1.04 1.14
N LEU A 36 -3.29 -0.23 1.08
CA LEU A 36 -4.38 -0.78 1.87
C LEU A 36 -3.90 -0.96 3.32
N ASN A 37 -4.51 -0.24 4.26
CA ASN A 37 -4.08 -0.25 5.66
C ASN A 37 -5.25 0.04 6.62
N SER A 38 -5.10 -0.30 7.90
CA SER A 38 -6.10 0.02 8.93
C SER A 38 -5.60 1.02 9.98
N ASP A 39 -4.29 1.18 10.14
CA ASP A 39 -3.71 1.87 11.31
C ASP A 39 -2.41 2.64 11.01
N ILE A 40 -2.06 2.89 9.75
CA ILE A 40 -0.88 3.70 9.40
C ILE A 40 -1.23 5.19 9.49
N ALA A 41 -0.39 5.95 10.19
CA ALA A 41 -0.61 7.38 10.44
C ALA A 41 -0.61 8.20 9.13
N PRO A 42 -1.57 9.12 8.92
CA PRO A 42 -1.62 10.02 7.76
C PRO A 42 -0.34 10.83 7.51
N GLU A 43 0.38 11.19 8.59
CA GLU A 43 1.63 11.95 8.53
C GLU A 43 2.73 11.16 7.81
N TRP A 44 2.77 9.85 7.98
CA TRP A 44 3.74 9.00 7.29
C TRP A 44 3.52 9.05 5.78
N PHE A 45 2.28 8.94 5.31
CA PHE A 45 1.92 9.08 3.90
C PHE A 45 2.28 10.46 3.36
N LYS A 46 1.99 11.52 4.11
CA LYS A 46 2.31 12.90 3.70
C LYS A 46 3.80 13.13 3.56
N LEU A 47 4.61 12.62 4.50
CA LEU A 47 6.07 12.75 4.48
C LEU A 47 6.69 11.95 3.33
N LEU A 48 6.24 10.71 3.12
CA LEU A 48 6.74 9.86 2.05
C LEU A 48 6.31 10.39 0.68
N GLY A 49 5.04 10.80 0.51
CA GLY A 49 4.52 11.34 -0.75
C GLY A 49 5.33 12.54 -1.27
N ARG A 50 5.69 13.48 -0.39
CA ARG A 50 6.57 14.62 -0.75
C ARG A 50 7.93 14.16 -1.30
N LYS A 51 8.49 13.07 -0.77
CA LYS A 51 9.77 12.52 -1.26
C LYS A 51 9.62 11.85 -2.62
N MET A 52 8.44 11.34 -2.97
CA MET A 52 8.18 10.60 -4.22
C MET A 52 7.91 11.51 -5.42
N GLU A 53 7.58 12.79 -5.18
CA GLU A 53 7.38 13.80 -6.22
C GLU A 53 8.60 13.94 -7.15
N VAL A 54 9.82 13.76 -6.61
CA VAL A 54 11.08 13.86 -7.38
C VAL A 54 11.22 12.81 -8.49
N VAL A 55 10.44 11.72 -8.42
CA VAL A 55 10.36 10.66 -9.42
C VAL A 55 8.97 10.56 -10.05
N ASN A 56 8.20 11.66 -10.00
CA ASN A 56 6.84 11.78 -10.52
C ASN A 56 5.90 10.66 -10.06
N SER A 57 6.03 10.24 -8.80
CA SER A 57 5.29 9.11 -8.23
C SER A 57 4.43 9.57 -7.05
N THR A 58 3.34 8.86 -6.79
CA THR A 58 2.38 9.22 -5.74
C THR A 58 2.13 8.06 -4.77
N ILE A 59 1.61 8.38 -3.59
CA ILE A 59 1.16 7.40 -2.60
C ILE A 59 -0.19 7.82 -2.03
N ARG A 60 -1.16 6.91 -2.05
CA ARG A 60 -2.52 7.12 -1.54
C ARG A 60 -2.78 6.13 -0.41
N SER A 61 -3.25 6.64 0.72
CA SER A 61 -3.76 5.80 1.81
C SER A 61 -5.17 5.35 1.47
N VAL A 62 -5.40 4.03 1.54
CA VAL A 62 -6.73 3.43 1.43
C VAL A 62 -7.02 2.73 2.74
N HIS A 63 -7.90 3.33 3.53
CA HIS A 63 -8.28 2.77 4.81
C HIS A 63 -9.23 1.60 4.61
N ILE A 64 -8.91 0.45 5.20
CA ILE A 64 -9.77 -0.73 5.27
C ILE A 64 -10.03 -1.06 6.72
N ASP A 65 -11.30 -1.22 7.05
CA ASP A 65 -11.70 -1.66 8.38
C ASP A 65 -11.29 -3.13 8.57
N LYS A 66 -10.42 -3.36 9.56
CA LYS A 66 -9.96 -4.71 9.90
C LYS A 66 -11.07 -5.57 10.51
N GLU A 67 -12.12 -4.95 11.05
CA GLU A 67 -13.25 -5.65 11.68
C GLU A 67 -13.99 -6.56 10.68
N LEU A 68 -13.92 -6.22 9.38
CA LEU A 68 -14.41 -7.05 8.27
C LEU A 68 -13.83 -8.47 8.25
N PHE A 69 -12.66 -8.68 8.87
CA PHE A 69 -11.91 -9.92 8.84
C PHE A 69 -11.77 -10.61 10.20
N GLU A 70 -12.48 -10.18 11.24
CA GLU A 70 -12.37 -10.77 12.59
C GLU A 70 -12.63 -12.28 12.63
N SER A 71 -13.54 -12.76 11.78
CA SER A 71 -13.90 -14.18 11.68
C SER A 71 -12.95 -15.00 10.80
N TYR A 72 -11.99 -14.36 10.13
CA TYR A 72 -11.13 -15.01 9.15
C TYR A 72 -9.92 -15.63 9.83
N LYS A 73 -9.51 -16.81 9.37
CA LYS A 73 -8.37 -17.52 9.95
C LYS A 73 -7.06 -16.82 9.62
N THR A 74 -6.16 -16.70 10.58
CA THR A 74 -4.82 -16.14 10.39
C THR A 74 -3.75 -17.19 10.66
N GLY A 75 -2.50 -16.89 10.30
CA GLY A 75 -1.34 -17.77 10.56
C GLY A 75 -0.36 -17.13 11.55
N PRO A 76 0.63 -17.88 12.07
CA PRO A 76 1.56 -17.37 13.09
C PRO A 76 2.30 -16.08 12.72
N HIS A 77 2.52 -15.84 11.43
CA HIS A 77 3.24 -14.66 10.90
C HIS A 77 2.42 -13.90 9.85
N ILE A 78 1.12 -14.15 9.78
CA ILE A 78 0.22 -13.59 8.77
C ILE A 78 -1.02 -13.09 9.48
N ASN A 79 -1.21 -11.78 9.51
CA ASN A 79 -2.37 -11.16 10.15
C ASN A 79 -3.46 -10.77 9.13
N TYR A 80 -4.50 -10.12 9.63
CA TYR A 80 -5.69 -9.70 8.88
C TYR A 80 -5.36 -8.84 7.65
N ALA A 81 -4.25 -8.08 7.64
CA ALA A 81 -3.87 -7.22 6.52
C ALA A 81 -3.64 -8.03 5.23
N SER A 82 -3.37 -9.33 5.33
CA SER A 82 -3.27 -10.20 4.16
C SER A 82 -4.58 -10.30 3.37
N TYR A 83 -5.73 -10.10 4.01
CA TYR A 83 -7.04 -10.13 3.35
C TYR A 83 -7.41 -8.83 2.64
N PHE A 84 -6.70 -7.74 2.93
CA PHE A 84 -6.91 -6.45 2.25
C PHE A 84 -6.76 -6.57 0.72
N ARG A 85 -5.95 -7.52 0.24
CA ARG A 85 -5.78 -7.80 -1.19
C ARG A 85 -7.08 -8.06 -1.96
N PHE A 86 -8.15 -8.48 -1.28
CA PHE A 86 -9.46 -8.66 -1.93
C PHE A 86 -10.00 -7.35 -2.53
N PHE A 87 -9.62 -6.21 -1.96
CA PHE A 87 -10.00 -4.89 -2.43
C PHE A 87 -8.97 -4.28 -3.40
N ALA A 88 -7.90 -4.99 -3.76
CA ALA A 88 -6.79 -4.42 -4.54
C ALA A 88 -7.22 -3.87 -5.90
N THR A 89 -8.19 -4.49 -6.56
CA THR A 89 -8.71 -4.02 -7.85
C THR A 89 -9.77 -2.94 -7.72
N GLU A 90 -10.40 -2.79 -6.54
CA GLU A 90 -11.51 -1.86 -6.33
C GLU A 90 -11.02 -0.42 -6.06
N VAL A 91 -9.74 -0.27 -5.69
CA VAL A 91 -9.18 0.99 -5.21
C VAL A 91 -8.37 1.73 -6.27
N VAL A 92 -8.21 1.12 -7.45
CA VAL A 92 -7.35 1.61 -8.53
C VAL A 92 -8.20 2.03 -9.72
N GLU A 93 -7.92 3.20 -10.28
CA GLU A 93 -8.64 3.77 -11.42
C GLU A 93 -8.14 3.24 -12.77
N SER A 94 -6.95 2.64 -12.82
CA SER A 94 -6.32 2.15 -14.04
C SER A 94 -6.80 0.73 -14.41
N ASP A 95 -6.80 0.44 -15.71
CA ASP A 95 -7.19 -0.88 -16.25
C ASP A 95 -6.33 -2.05 -15.74
N ARG A 96 -5.13 -1.75 -15.21
CA ARG A 96 -4.15 -2.74 -14.76
C ARG A 96 -3.41 -2.27 -13.52
N VAL A 97 -3.35 -3.17 -12.54
CA VAL A 97 -2.60 -2.99 -11.30
C VAL A 97 -1.66 -4.16 -11.05
N LEU A 98 -0.52 -3.87 -10.42
CA LEU A 98 0.35 -4.89 -9.82
C LEU A 98 0.16 -4.88 -8.30
N TYR A 99 -0.12 -6.04 -7.73
CA TYR A 99 -0.08 -6.26 -6.28
C TYR A 99 1.30 -6.79 -5.88
#